data_AF-A0A484Z3A7-F1
#
_entry.id   AF-A0A484Z3A7-F1
#
_cell.length_a   1.000
_cell.length_b   1.000
_cell.length_c   1.000
_cell.angle_alpha   90.00
_cell.angle_beta   90.00
_cell.angle_gamma   90.00
#
_symmetry.space_group_name_H-M   'P 1'
#
loop_
_entity.id
_entity.type
_entity.pdbx_description
1 polymer ?
#
loop_
_entity_poly.entity_id
_entity_poly.type
_entity_poly.pdbx_seq_one_letter_code
_entity_poly.pdbx_strand_id
1 'polypeptide(L)'
;MRASRACRRAACFGHVSPEALAGGPIGKLRDNDIIEIAVDRLTLTGSVNFIGTAEHPLTPEEGARELAVRQTHPDLHAHDFLPDDTRLWAALQSVSGGTWKGCIYDTDKIIEVINAGKKALGI
;
A
#
# COMPACT_ATOMS: atom_id res chain seq x y z
N MET A 1 3.85 -5.47 -5.07
CA MET A 1 4.60 -6.75 -4.92
C MET A 1 3.70 -7.93 -5.27
N ARG A 2 4.02 -8.67 -6.35
CA ARG A 2 3.41 -9.97 -6.69
C ARG A 2 4.31 -11.08 -6.16
N ALA A 3 3.76 -12.02 -5.40
CA ALA A 3 4.48 -13.25 -5.08
C ALA A 3 4.50 -14.15 -6.32
N SER A 4 5.69 -14.57 -6.76
CA SER A 4 5.81 -15.59 -7.82
C SER A 4 5.50 -16.97 -7.25
N ARG A 5 5.20 -17.95 -8.12
CA ARG A 5 4.96 -19.37 -7.74
C ARG A 5 6.13 -20.05 -7.01
N ALA A 6 7.25 -19.36 -6.76
CA ALA A 6 8.47 -19.93 -6.20
C ALA A 6 8.58 -19.89 -4.67
N CYS A 7 7.70 -19.16 -3.96
CA CYS A 7 7.69 -19.16 -2.49
C CYS A 7 7.05 -20.46 -1.96
N ARG A 8 7.84 -21.55 -1.91
CA ARG A 8 7.34 -22.91 -1.67
C ARG A 8 7.31 -23.38 -0.22
N ARG A 9 7.89 -22.61 0.74
CA ARG A 9 8.03 -23.06 2.14
C ARG A 9 7.83 -22.01 3.23
N ALA A 10 7.65 -20.74 2.89
CA ALA A 10 7.44 -19.65 3.85
C ALA A 10 6.13 -18.92 3.59
N ALA A 11 5.57 -18.27 4.61
CA ALA A 11 4.43 -17.38 4.45
C ALA A 11 4.86 -16.13 3.66
N CYS A 12 4.25 -15.93 2.50
CA CYS A 12 4.53 -14.81 1.61
C CYS A 12 3.29 -13.91 1.51
N PHE A 13 3.41 -12.66 1.96
CA PHE A 13 2.34 -11.67 1.90
C PHE A 13 2.58 -10.71 0.74
N GLY A 14 1.56 -10.55 -0.11
CA GLY A 14 1.58 -9.66 -1.26
C GLY A 14 0.24 -8.95 -1.40
N HIS A 15 0.16 -8.00 -2.35
CA HIS A 15 -1.06 -7.22 -2.60
C HIS A 15 -1.55 -6.42 -1.38
N VAL A 16 -0.65 -6.09 -0.43
CA VAL A 16 -0.92 -5.22 0.72
C VAL A 16 -1.49 -3.89 0.22
N SER A 17 -2.63 -3.49 0.79
CA SER A 17 -3.40 -2.32 0.38
C SER A 17 -3.82 -1.50 1.61
N PRO A 18 -3.82 -0.16 1.55
CA PRO A 18 -3.33 0.67 0.44
C PRO A 18 -1.83 0.48 0.21
N GLU A 19 -1.38 0.61 -1.04
CA GLU A 19 0.03 0.48 -1.38
C GLU A 19 0.85 1.70 -0.90
N ALA A 20 2.17 1.56 -0.82
CA ALA A 20 3.05 2.61 -0.32
C ALA A 20 2.85 3.96 -1.04
N LEU A 21 2.88 3.95 -2.38
CA LEU A 21 2.75 5.17 -3.20
C LEU A 21 1.36 5.82 -3.13
N ALA A 22 0.35 5.06 -2.70
CA ALA A 22 -1.00 5.58 -2.44
C ALA A 22 -1.17 6.08 -0.98
N GLY A 23 -0.07 6.23 -0.23
CA GLY A 23 -0.09 6.67 1.17
C GLY A 23 -0.41 5.56 2.18
N GLY A 24 -0.28 4.29 1.79
CA GLY A 24 -0.50 3.15 2.67
C GLY A 24 0.51 3.06 3.83
N PRO A 25 0.15 2.41 4.95
CA PRO A 25 1.02 2.30 6.13
C PRO A 25 2.38 1.67 5.84
N ILE A 26 2.45 0.75 4.88
CA ILE A 26 3.70 0.10 4.46
C ILE A 26 4.74 1.10 3.93
N GLY A 27 4.31 2.26 3.40
CA GLY A 27 5.20 3.33 2.95
C GLY A 27 5.78 4.18 4.08
N LYS A 28 5.40 3.92 5.33
CA LYS A 28 5.88 4.67 6.52
C LYS A 28 6.91 3.89 7.34
N LEU A 29 7.07 2.59 7.05
CA LEU A 29 8.04 1.74 7.70
C LEU A 29 9.47 2.22 7.44
N ARG A 30 10.36 1.91 8.36
CA ARG A 30 11.76 2.32 8.41
C ARG A 30 12.65 1.10 8.64
N ASP A 31 13.93 1.26 8.33
CA ASP A 31 14.92 0.26 8.71
C ASP A 31 14.91 0.05 10.23
N ASN A 32 15.05 -1.21 10.64
CA ASN A 32 14.97 -1.68 12.02
C ASN A 32 13.57 -1.66 12.67
N ASP A 33 12.52 -1.29 11.93
CA ASP A 33 11.15 -1.55 12.37
C ASP A 33 10.92 -3.07 12.48
N ILE A 34 10.33 -3.50 13.59
CA ILE A 34 9.98 -4.90 13.85
C ILE A 34 8.53 -5.12 13.45
N ILE A 35 8.32 -6.14 12.60
CA ILE A 35 7.01 -6.56 12.13
C ILE A 35 6.67 -7.93 12.74
N GLU A 36 5.53 -7.98 13.43
CA GLU A 36 4.90 -9.22 13.83
C GLU A 36 4.01 -9.73 12.69
N ILE A 37 4.11 -11.03 12.40
CA ILE A 37 3.26 -11.73 11.45
C ILE A 37 2.62 -12.92 12.18
N ALA A 38 1.30 -12.87 12.35
CA ALA A 38 0.54 -13.97 12.93
C ALA A 38 -0.37 -14.60 11.86
N VAL A 39 -0.39 -15.94 11.80
CA VAL A 39 -1.26 -16.70 10.89
C VAL A 39 -1.87 -17.85 11.66
N ASP A 40 -3.19 -17.82 11.82
CA ASP A 40 -3.97 -18.92 12.36
C ASP A 40 -4.58 -19.74 11.22
N ARG A 41 -4.10 -20.98 11.09
CA ARG A 41 -4.51 -21.92 10.04
C ARG A 41 -5.82 -22.64 10.35
N LEU A 42 -6.31 -22.58 11.59
CA LEU A 42 -7.58 -23.17 12.00
C LEU A 42 -8.72 -22.19 11.75
N THR A 43 -8.55 -20.93 12.15
CA THR A 43 -9.55 -19.88 11.92
C THR A 43 -9.41 -19.20 10.56
N LEU A 44 -8.32 -19.49 9.82
CA LEU A 44 -7.96 -18.85 8.54
C LEU A 44 -7.83 -17.34 8.64
N THR A 45 -7.33 -16.87 9.78
CA THR A 45 -7.08 -15.45 10.04
C THR A 45 -5.58 -15.17 10.05
N GLY A 46 -5.21 -13.91 9.82
CA GLY A 46 -3.84 -13.47 9.94
C GLY A 46 -3.74 -11.97 10.12
N SER A 47 -2.66 -11.53 10.74
CA SER A 47 -2.35 -10.13 10.98
C SER A 47 -0.89 -9.85 10.67
N VAL A 48 -0.62 -8.62 10.25
CA VAL A 48 0.72 -8.08 10.05
C VAL A 48 0.76 -6.75 10.80
N ASN A 49 1.52 -6.70 11.89
CA ASN A 49 1.51 -5.59 12.83
C ASN A 49 2.92 -4.99 12.94
N PHE A 50 3.01 -3.67 12.96
CA PHE A 50 4.23 -3.00 13.40
C PHE A 50 4.26 -2.97 14.92
N ILE A 51 5.36 -3.43 15.52
CA ILE A 51 5.51 -3.58 16.97
C ILE A 51 6.74 -2.82 17.50
N GLY A 52 7.07 -1.69 16.87
CA GLY A 52 8.15 -0.81 17.30
C GLY A 52 9.52 -1.21 16.77
N THR A 53 10.56 -0.91 17.54
CA THR A 53 11.97 -1.20 17.24
C THR A 53 12.56 -2.09 18.33
N ALA A 54 13.77 -2.61 18.15
CA ALA A 54 14.43 -3.44 19.16
C ALA A 54 14.63 -2.68 20.48
N GLU A 55 14.86 -1.38 20.41
CA GLU A 55 15.06 -0.49 21.55
C GLU A 55 13.73 -0.05 22.18
N HIS A 56 12.68 0.09 21.37
CA HIS A 56 11.36 0.55 21.80
C HIS A 56 10.28 -0.40 21.28
N PRO A 57 10.06 -1.54 21.96
CA PRO A 57 9.00 -2.46 21.60
C PRO A 57 7.63 -1.87 21.91
N LEU A 58 6.66 -2.12 21.03
CA LEU A 58 5.29 -1.62 21.12
C LEU A 58 4.29 -2.76 20.96
N THR A 59 3.09 -2.56 21.49
CA THR A 59 1.93 -3.39 21.16
C THR A 59 1.43 -3.09 19.73
N PRO A 60 0.70 -4.01 19.06
CA PRO A 60 0.09 -3.76 17.75
C PRO A 60 -0.75 -2.48 17.69
N GLU A 61 -1.51 -2.19 18.75
CA GLU A 61 -2.36 -1.00 18.82
C GLU A 61 -1.54 0.30 18.92
N GLU A 62 -0.45 0.28 19.68
CA GLU A 62 0.47 1.41 19.81
C GLU A 62 1.23 1.64 18.50
N GLY A 63 1.72 0.56 17.88
CA GLY A 63 2.38 0.63 16.58
C GLY A 63 1.45 1.16 15.48
N ALA A 64 0.18 0.76 15.47
CA ALA A 64 -0.81 1.31 14.54
C ALA A 64 -1.01 2.82 14.74
N ARG A 65 -1.05 3.30 15.99
CA ARG A 65 -1.14 4.74 16.30
C ARG A 65 0.12 5.49 15.88
N GLU A 66 1.30 4.92 16.12
CA GLU A 66 2.56 5.52 15.69
C GLU A 66 2.62 5.62 14.17
N LEU A 67 2.31 4.54 13.44
CA LEU A 67 2.26 4.57 11.97
C LEU A 67 1.21 5.55 11.46
N ALA A 68 0.09 5.76 12.16
CA ALA A 68 -0.91 6.74 11.75
C ALA A 68 -0.32 8.17 11.71
N VAL A 69 0.49 8.54 12.71
CA VAL A 69 1.10 9.88 12.81
C VAL A 69 2.43 10.00 12.06
N ARG A 70 3.13 8.89 11.80
CA ARG A 70 4.42 8.88 11.10
C ARG A 70 4.25 9.42 9.67
N GLN A 71 5.21 10.24 9.25
CA GLN A 71 5.30 10.68 7.86
C GLN A 71 5.75 9.53 6.96
N THR A 72 5.25 9.53 5.73
CA THR A 72 5.71 8.65 4.66
C THR A 72 7.23 8.74 4.51
N HIS A 73 7.86 7.64 4.11
CA HIS A 73 9.30 7.60 3.87
C HIS A 73 9.71 8.72 2.89
N PRO A 74 10.70 9.58 3.23
CA PRO A 74 11.09 10.69 2.36
C PRO A 74 11.65 10.19 1.03
N ASP A 75 12.31 9.03 1.04
CA ASP A 75 12.81 8.39 -0.18
C ASP A 75 11.74 7.57 -0.92
N LEU A 76 10.49 7.52 -0.45
CA LEU A 76 9.42 6.85 -1.19
C LEU A 76 8.96 7.74 -2.35
N HIS A 77 9.34 7.37 -3.55
CA HIS A 77 8.92 8.01 -4.78
C HIS A 77 8.72 6.97 -5.89
N ALA A 78 7.98 7.37 -6.94
CA ALA A 78 7.95 6.59 -8.16
C ALA A 78 9.34 6.60 -8.80
N HIS A 79 9.75 5.48 -9.39
CA HIS A 79 11.06 5.36 -10.02
C HIS A 79 11.27 6.41 -11.13
N ASP A 80 12.45 7.02 -11.20
CA ASP A 80 12.74 8.12 -12.15
C ASP A 80 12.49 7.77 -13.61
N PHE A 81 12.77 6.52 -13.98
CA PHE A 81 12.59 6.01 -15.35
C PHE A 81 11.24 5.31 -15.58
N LEU A 82 10.22 5.59 -14.76
CA LEU A 82 8.90 4.97 -14.92
C LEU A 82 8.23 5.47 -16.22
N PRO A 83 7.90 4.59 -17.19
CA PRO A 83 7.29 5.00 -18.45
C PRO A 83 5.96 5.73 -18.24
N ASP A 84 5.66 6.72 -19.08
CA ASP A 84 4.46 7.54 -18.95
C ASP A 84 3.17 6.72 -19.00
N ASP A 85 3.10 5.70 -19.86
CA ASP A 85 1.96 4.78 -19.91
C ASP A 85 1.74 4.04 -18.58
N THR A 86 2.83 3.69 -17.89
CA THR A 86 2.76 3.03 -16.57
C THR A 86 2.33 4.01 -15.49
N ARG A 87 2.77 5.27 -15.57
CA ARG A 87 2.32 6.35 -14.68
C ARG A 87 0.83 6.62 -14.84
N LEU A 88 0.36 6.74 -16.07
CA LEU A 88 -1.05 6.93 -16.39
C LEU A 88 -1.87 5.73 -15.93
N TRP A 89 -1.43 4.51 -16.23
CA TRP A 89 -2.06 3.28 -15.76
C TRP A 89 -2.21 3.29 -14.23
N ALA A 90 -1.15 3.58 -13.48
CA ALA A 90 -1.20 3.62 -12.03
C ALA A 90 -2.21 4.66 -11.50
N ALA A 91 -2.29 5.84 -12.11
CA ALA A 91 -3.26 6.87 -11.75
C ALA A 91 -4.71 6.41 -11.99
N LEU A 92 -4.99 5.80 -13.14
CA LEU A 92 -6.32 5.26 -13.47
C LEU A 92 -6.73 4.19 -12.45
N GLN A 93 -5.82 3.28 -12.13
CA GLN A 93 -6.06 2.20 -11.17
C GLN A 93 -6.33 2.74 -9.76
N SER A 94 -5.59 3.76 -9.33
CA SER A 94 -5.80 4.41 -8.03
C SER A 94 -7.22 4.98 -7.91
N VAL A 95 -7.70 5.68 -8.94
CA VAL A 95 -9.07 6.20 -8.99
C VAL A 95 -10.10 5.07 -8.93
N SER A 96 -9.85 3.97 -9.63
CA SER A 96 -10.75 2.81 -9.68
C SER A 96 -10.77 1.93 -8.43
N GLY A 97 -10.02 2.28 -7.38
CA GLY A 97 -9.98 1.55 -6.10
C GLY A 97 -8.81 0.59 -5.95
N GLY A 98 -7.83 0.67 -6.84
CA GLY A 98 -6.50 0.08 -6.70
C GLY A 98 -6.48 -1.46 -6.65
N THR A 99 -5.48 -1.98 -5.95
CA THR A 99 -5.23 -3.43 -5.86
C THR A 99 -6.40 -4.19 -5.22
N TRP A 100 -7.11 -3.58 -4.27
CA TRP A 100 -8.22 -4.22 -3.55
C TRP A 100 -9.47 -4.43 -4.40
N LYS A 101 -9.67 -3.60 -5.44
CA LYS A 101 -10.76 -3.77 -6.42
C LYS A 101 -10.38 -4.66 -7.60
N GLY A 102 -9.24 -5.36 -7.52
CA GLY A 102 -8.81 -6.32 -8.53
C GLY A 102 -8.06 -5.70 -9.70
N CYS A 103 -7.56 -4.47 -9.55
CA CYS A 103 -6.83 -3.78 -10.61
C CYS A 103 -7.64 -3.65 -11.92
N ILE A 104 -8.92 -3.29 -11.81
CA ILE A 104 -9.80 -3.02 -12.96
C ILE A 104 -10.03 -1.53 -13.13
N TYR A 105 -10.35 -1.10 -14.35
CA TYR A 105 -10.80 0.25 -14.61
C TYR A 105 -12.29 0.40 -14.26
N ASP A 106 -12.57 1.33 -13.35
CA ASP A 106 -13.89 1.89 -13.11
C ASP A 106 -14.04 3.12 -14.01
N THR A 107 -14.51 2.89 -15.24
CA THR A 107 -14.58 3.90 -16.29
C THR A 107 -15.42 5.10 -15.89
N ASP A 108 -16.57 4.87 -15.23
CA ASP A 108 -17.47 5.95 -14.83
C ASP A 108 -16.81 6.86 -13.80
N LYS A 109 -16.15 6.28 -12.79
CA LYS A 109 -15.42 7.03 -11.78
C LYS A 109 -14.20 7.75 -12.34
N ILE A 110 -13.48 7.13 -13.27
CA ILE A 110 -12.37 7.78 -13.99
C ILE A 110 -12.88 9.02 -14.72
N ILE A 111 -13.97 8.89 -15.49
CA ILE A 111 -14.57 10.00 -16.23
C ILE A 111 -15.05 11.11 -15.28
N GLU A 112 -15.67 10.74 -14.16
CA GLU A 112 -16.10 11.69 -13.13
C GLU A 112 -14.92 12.53 -12.60
N VAL A 113 -13.82 11.89 -12.22
CA VAL A 113 -12.62 12.57 -11.71
C VAL A 113 -11.98 13.45 -12.78
N ILE A 114 -11.89 12.98 -14.03
CA ILE A 114 -11.36 13.78 -15.14
C ILE A 114 -12.23 15.02 -15.37
N ASN A 115 -13.56 14.88 -15.37
CA ASN A 115 -14.48 16.01 -15.55
C ASN A 115 -14.41 17.01 -14.38
N ALA A 116 -14.29 16.51 -13.15
CA ALA A 116 -14.08 17.36 -11.98
C ALA A 116 -12.76 18.13 -12.07
N GLY A 117 -11.68 17.47 -12.49
CA GLY A 117 -10.38 18.09 -12.73
C GLY A 117 -10.43 19.15 -13.84
N LYS A 118 -11.11 18.85 -14.95
CA LYS A 118 -11.35 19.82 -16.04
C LYS A 118 -12.04 21.08 -15.53
N LYS A 119 -13.14 20.90 -14.77
CA LYS A 119 -13.88 22.00 -14.15
C LYS A 119 -13.01 22.82 -13.19
N ALA A 120 -12.20 22.16 -12.36
CA ALA A 120 -11.31 22.82 -11.40
C ALA A 120 -10.18 23.61 -12.09
N LEU A 121 -9.72 23.16 -13.25
CA LEU A 121 -8.64 23.77 -14.03
C LEU A 121 -9.15 24.75 -15.12
N GLY A 122 -10.46 24.85 -15.33
CA GLY A 122 -11.05 25.76 -16.33
C GLY A 122 -10.84 25.32 -17.78
N ILE A 123 -10.78 24.02 -18.04
CA ILE A 123 -10.63 23.38 -19.38
C ILE A 123 -11.86 22.58 -19.80
#